data_AF-A0A199W4I5-F1
#
_entry.id   AF-A0A199W4I5-F1
#
_cell.length_a   1.000
_cell.length_b   1.000
_cell.length_c   1.000
_cell.angle_alpha   90.00
_cell.angle_beta   90.00
_cell.angle_gamma   90.00
#
_symmetry.space_group_name_H-M   'P 1'
#
loop_
_entity.id
_entity.type
_entity.pdbx_description
1 polymer ?
#
loop_
_entity_poly.entity_id
_entity_poly.type
_entity_poly.pdbx_seq_one_letter_code
_entity_poly.pdbx_strand_id
1 'polypeptide(L)'
;MARESASSPTTLLLKDELDIVIPTIRNIEFFEKWRLFFEPYHLIIIYNRNDINRILGRKASCISFEDSACRSFGYMVSKKKYIYTIDDDCFVAKDPSGMEINALEQHIKNLLSPSTPFFFNTLYDPYRDLQPLGLGCEDGDGVSYIWHSKASNPFVNLKKECNGTYWQEEIISFFQSAALPKECDTVQKCYTELAKQVREKLGKVDDYFNRLADAMVTWIEAWDELNASRKSA
;
A
#
# COMPACT_ATOMS: atom_id res chain seq x y z
N MET A 1 1.15 -32.11 -33.81
CA MET A 1 0.18 -30.99 -33.82
C MET A 1 0.25 -30.32 -32.47
N ALA A 2 0.88 -29.14 -32.42
CA ALA A 2 0.97 -28.34 -31.21
C ALA A 2 -0.45 -27.88 -30.84
N ARG A 3 -0.87 -28.10 -29.59
CA ARG A 3 -2.05 -27.44 -29.07
C ARG A 3 -1.68 -25.97 -28.89
N GLU A 4 -2.23 -25.11 -29.74
CA GLU A 4 -2.27 -23.69 -29.48
C GLU A 4 -2.92 -23.48 -28.11
N SER A 5 -2.16 -22.92 -27.17
CA SER A 5 -2.70 -22.42 -25.92
C SER A 5 -3.61 -21.26 -26.27
N ALA A 6 -4.92 -21.48 -26.22
CA ALA A 6 -5.89 -20.41 -26.30
C ALA A 6 -5.62 -19.45 -25.13
N SER A 7 -4.92 -18.34 -25.40
CA SER A 7 -4.92 -17.21 -24.48
C SER A 7 -6.36 -16.72 -24.42
N SER A 8 -7.07 -17.04 -23.34
CA SER A 8 -8.30 -16.32 -23.05
C SER A 8 -7.97 -14.83 -23.08
N PRO A 9 -8.86 -13.96 -23.62
CA PRO A 9 -8.66 -12.53 -23.50
C PRO A 9 -8.53 -12.25 -22.01
N THR A 10 -7.34 -11.85 -21.55
CA THR A 10 -7.13 -11.41 -20.18
C THR A 10 -8.10 -10.25 -19.97
N THR A 11 -9.17 -10.49 -19.22
CA THR A 11 -10.12 -9.43 -18.90
C THR A 11 -9.33 -8.33 -18.21
N LEU A 12 -9.15 -7.19 -18.88
CA LEU A 12 -8.37 -6.06 -18.36
C LEU A 12 -9.19 -5.33 -17.29
N LEU A 13 -9.32 -5.97 -16.13
CA LEU A 13 -10.10 -5.45 -15.01
C LEU A 13 -9.47 -4.15 -14.49
N LEU A 14 -10.29 -3.12 -14.34
CA LEU A 14 -9.92 -1.83 -13.74
C LEU A 14 -8.76 -1.08 -14.43
N LYS A 15 -8.43 -1.40 -15.68
CA LYS A 15 -7.29 -0.78 -16.41
C LYS A 15 -7.29 0.75 -16.33
N ASP A 16 -8.45 1.39 -16.53
CA ASP A 16 -8.57 2.85 -16.53
C ASP A 16 -8.85 3.43 -15.14
N GLU A 17 -8.98 2.58 -14.12
CA GLU A 17 -9.36 2.94 -12.75
C GLU A 17 -8.30 2.58 -11.70
N LEU A 18 -7.17 1.97 -12.11
CA LEU A 18 -6.12 1.49 -11.22
C LEU A 18 -4.73 2.03 -11.63
N ASP A 19 -4.01 2.60 -10.66
CA ASP A 19 -2.58 2.89 -10.78
C ASP A 19 -1.77 1.83 -10.02
N ILE A 20 -0.63 1.43 -10.59
CA ILE A 20 0.36 0.60 -9.88
C ILE A 20 1.45 1.54 -9.34
N VAL A 21 1.66 1.52 -8.02
CA VAL A 21 2.68 2.32 -7.35
C VAL A 21 3.85 1.43 -6.94
N ILE A 22 5.04 1.77 -7.44
CA ILE A 22 6.28 1.10 -7.05
C ILE A 22 7.14 2.12 -6.28
N PRO A 23 7.31 1.95 -4.96
CA PRO A 23 7.88 2.98 -4.10
C PRO A 23 9.36 3.25 -4.35
N THR A 24 10.12 2.21 -4.68
CA THR A 24 11.53 2.31 -5.05
C THR A 24 11.85 1.20 -6.06
N ILE A 25 12.77 1.44 -6.98
CA ILE A 25 13.30 0.43 -7.91
C ILE A 25 14.82 0.39 -7.75
N ARG A 26 15.34 -0.75 -7.28
CA ARG A 26 16.76 -1.05 -7.16
C ARG A 26 17.26 -1.90 -8.33
N ASN A 27 16.38 -2.73 -8.92
CA ASN A 27 16.68 -3.59 -10.05
C ASN A 27 15.60 -3.49 -11.13
N ILE A 28 16.00 -3.13 -12.36
CA ILE A 28 15.08 -3.01 -13.51
C ILE A 28 14.56 -4.34 -14.04
N GLU A 29 15.21 -5.48 -13.73
CA GLU A 29 14.72 -6.82 -14.06
C GLU A 29 13.34 -7.11 -13.46
N PHE A 30 12.96 -6.37 -12.41
CA PHE A 30 11.60 -6.37 -11.87
C PHE A 30 10.56 -6.15 -12.98
N PHE A 31 10.79 -5.17 -13.86
CA PHE A 31 9.84 -4.86 -14.93
C PHE A 31 9.75 -5.95 -15.97
N GLU A 32 10.85 -6.65 -16.28
CA GLU A 32 10.82 -7.78 -17.21
C GLU A 32 9.98 -8.93 -16.66
N LYS A 33 10.11 -9.23 -15.37
CA LYS A 33 9.33 -10.29 -14.70
C LYS A 33 7.84 -9.95 -14.59
N TRP A 34 7.51 -8.67 -14.36
CA TRP A 34 6.12 -8.23 -14.20
C TRP A 34 5.48 -7.72 -15.48
N ARG A 35 6.22 -7.66 -16.59
CA ARG A 35 5.82 -7.01 -17.85
C ARG A 35 4.44 -7.42 -18.30
N LEU A 36 4.21 -8.73 -18.41
CA LEU A 36 2.95 -9.30 -18.94
C LEU A 36 1.73 -8.91 -18.08
N PHE A 37 1.92 -8.67 -16.79
CA PHE A 37 0.85 -8.32 -15.86
C PHE A 37 0.63 -6.81 -15.76
N PHE A 38 1.70 -6.01 -15.92
CA PHE A 38 1.69 -4.56 -15.67
C PHE A 38 1.55 -3.71 -16.92
N GLU A 39 1.94 -4.22 -18.09
CA GLU A 39 1.86 -3.51 -19.37
C GLU A 39 0.49 -2.85 -19.66
N PRO A 40 -0.66 -3.45 -19.26
CA PRO A 40 -1.95 -2.81 -19.49
C PRO A 40 -2.25 -1.59 -18.61
N TYR A 41 -1.55 -1.42 -17.48
CA TYR A 41 -1.88 -0.47 -16.43
C TYR A 41 -0.93 0.74 -16.41
N HIS A 42 -1.38 1.84 -15.81
CA HIS A 42 -0.52 3.01 -15.60
C HIS A 42 0.39 2.80 -14.38
N LEU A 43 1.69 3.08 -14.56
CA LEU A 43 2.72 2.92 -13.52
C LEU A 43 3.11 4.27 -12.92
N ILE A 44 3.03 4.38 -11.60
CA ILE A 44 3.62 5.46 -10.82
C ILE A 44 4.88 4.92 -10.15
N ILE A 45 6.03 5.20 -10.76
CA ILE A 45 7.33 4.80 -10.23
C ILE A 45 7.93 5.95 -9.45
N ILE A 46 8.19 5.73 -8.17
CA ILE A 46 8.80 6.73 -7.29
C ILE A 46 10.30 6.43 -7.29
N TYR A 47 11.06 7.17 -8.10
CA TYR A 47 12.47 6.85 -8.32
C TYR A 47 13.37 7.25 -7.16
N ASN A 48 13.20 8.47 -6.63
CA ASN A 48 14.00 8.95 -5.50
C ASN A 48 13.40 10.21 -4.86
N ARG A 49 14.08 10.68 -3.81
CA ARG A 49 13.71 11.88 -3.04
C ARG A 49 13.64 13.17 -3.87
N ASN A 50 14.36 13.26 -4.99
CA ASN A 50 14.35 14.47 -5.81
C ASN A 50 12.98 14.69 -6.47
N ASP A 51 12.27 13.63 -6.85
CA ASP A 51 10.92 13.74 -7.40
C ASP A 51 9.93 14.27 -6.37
N ILE A 52 9.99 13.74 -5.15
CA ILE A 52 9.16 14.19 -4.03
C ILE A 52 9.48 15.65 -3.70
N ASN A 53 10.75 16.02 -3.59
CA ASN A 53 11.17 17.39 -3.31
C ASN A 53 10.76 18.36 -4.43
N ARG A 54 10.84 17.93 -5.69
CA ARG A 54 10.43 18.75 -6.84
C ARG A 54 8.94 19.05 -6.82
N ILE A 55 8.11 18.07 -6.44
CA ILE A 55 6.64 18.19 -6.48
C ILE A 55 6.09 18.82 -5.21
N LEU A 56 6.61 18.47 -4.03
CA LEU A 56 6.11 18.94 -2.73
C LEU A 56 6.90 20.13 -2.16
N GLY A 57 8.09 20.43 -2.69
CA GLY A 57 8.94 21.50 -2.18
C GLY A 57 9.24 21.33 -0.70
N ARG A 58 8.98 22.38 0.08
CA ARG A 58 9.17 22.38 1.55
C ARG A 58 8.28 21.38 2.28
N LYS A 59 7.13 21.00 1.70
CA LYS A 59 6.20 20.03 2.29
C LYS A 59 6.66 18.59 2.13
N ALA A 60 7.75 18.32 1.39
CA ALA A 60 8.28 16.97 1.24
C ALA A 60 8.67 16.29 2.57
N SER A 61 8.84 17.07 3.65
CA SER A 61 9.08 16.54 5.00
C SER A 61 7.96 15.65 5.53
N CYS A 62 6.72 15.78 5.04
CA CYS A 62 5.62 14.91 5.44
C CYS A 62 5.72 13.49 4.86
N ILE A 63 6.61 13.27 3.88
CA ILE A 63 6.94 11.95 3.35
C ILE A 63 8.22 11.46 4.00
N SER A 64 8.16 10.33 4.70
CA SER A 64 9.34 9.71 5.32
C SER A 64 10.39 9.36 4.27
N PHE A 65 11.65 9.42 4.69
CA PHE A 65 12.82 9.07 3.88
C PHE A 65 13.09 7.56 3.86
N GLU A 66 12.49 6.79 4.76
CA GLU A 66 12.66 5.34 4.77
C GLU A 66 11.94 4.71 3.57
N ASP A 67 12.67 3.89 2.81
CA ASP A 67 12.35 3.44 1.45
C ASP A 67 10.92 2.93 1.25
N SER A 68 10.30 2.30 2.26
CA SER A 68 8.94 1.77 2.12
C SER A 68 7.86 2.82 2.31
N ALA A 69 8.13 3.91 3.04
CA ALA A 69 7.13 4.91 3.39
C ALA A 69 6.90 5.93 2.26
N CYS A 70 7.79 6.01 1.26
CA CYS A 70 7.62 6.86 0.10
C CYS A 70 6.43 6.43 -0.78
N ARG A 71 5.89 5.21 -0.63
CA ARG A 71 4.63 4.76 -1.28
C ARG A 71 3.47 5.72 -1.04
N SER A 72 3.51 6.39 0.11
CA SER A 72 2.56 7.42 0.50
C SER A 72 2.50 8.55 -0.55
N PHE A 73 3.64 8.93 -1.14
CA PHE A 73 3.65 9.89 -2.24
C PHE A 73 2.84 9.40 -3.45
N GLY A 74 2.86 8.09 -3.75
CA GLY A 74 2.01 7.47 -4.77
C GLY A 74 0.52 7.66 -4.51
N TYR A 75 0.08 7.49 -3.25
CA TYR A 75 -1.30 7.78 -2.84
C TYR A 75 -1.69 9.25 -3.06
N MET A 76 -0.75 10.17 -2.83
CA MET A 76 -0.98 11.60 -3.00
C MET A 76 -1.10 12.01 -4.48
N VAL A 77 -0.28 11.42 -5.37
CA VAL A 77 -0.22 11.81 -6.78
C VAL A 77 -1.10 10.98 -7.71
N SER A 78 -1.60 9.80 -7.30
CA SER A 78 -2.55 9.03 -8.09
C SER A 78 -3.90 9.76 -8.27
N LYS A 79 -4.58 9.49 -9.39
CA LYS A 79 -5.92 10.01 -9.73
C LYS A 79 -6.96 8.91 -9.87
N LYS A 80 -6.48 7.68 -9.81
CA LYS A 80 -7.25 6.49 -10.05
C LYS A 80 -8.01 6.11 -8.79
N LYS A 81 -9.11 5.39 -8.97
CA LYS A 81 -9.97 4.95 -7.88
C LYS A 81 -9.27 3.90 -7.01
N TYR A 82 -8.40 3.11 -7.64
CA TYR A 82 -7.67 2.04 -7.02
C TYR A 82 -6.16 2.26 -7.18
N ILE A 83 -5.42 1.83 -6.17
CA ILE A 83 -3.97 1.87 -6.16
C ILE A 83 -3.48 0.50 -5.72
N TYR A 84 -2.62 -0.11 -6.55
CA TYR A 84 -1.95 -1.35 -6.22
C TYR A 84 -0.48 -1.04 -5.92
N THR A 85 -0.05 -1.22 -4.67
CA THR A 85 1.36 -1.00 -4.32
C THR A 85 2.13 -2.31 -4.32
N ILE A 86 3.33 -2.31 -4.90
CA ILE A 86 4.22 -3.47 -4.91
C ILE A 86 5.67 -3.04 -4.72
N ASP A 87 6.43 -3.81 -3.95
CA ASP A 87 7.85 -3.56 -3.73
C ASP A 87 8.69 -4.23 -4.83
N ASP A 88 9.87 -3.69 -5.14
CA ASP A 88 10.72 -4.19 -6.24
C ASP A 88 11.42 -5.52 -5.93
N ASP A 89 11.31 -6.02 -4.70
CA ASP A 89 11.74 -7.35 -4.28
C ASP A 89 10.58 -8.37 -4.16
N CYS A 90 9.42 -8.02 -4.70
CA CYS A 90 8.31 -8.94 -4.94
C CYS A 90 8.44 -9.60 -6.32
N PHE A 91 8.33 -10.93 -6.34
CA PHE A 91 8.46 -11.74 -7.55
C PHE A 91 7.18 -12.51 -7.84
N VAL A 92 6.93 -12.70 -9.13
CA VAL A 92 5.83 -13.51 -9.63
C VAL A 92 5.99 -14.95 -9.13
N ALA A 93 5.01 -15.43 -8.38
CA ALA A 93 4.97 -16.81 -7.92
C ALA A 93 4.54 -17.77 -9.03
N LYS A 94 4.84 -19.06 -8.85
CA LYS A 94 4.44 -20.13 -9.77
C LYS A 94 3.57 -21.14 -9.04
N ASP A 95 2.48 -21.55 -9.67
CA ASP A 95 1.62 -22.60 -9.14
C ASP A 95 2.31 -23.99 -9.18
N PRO A 96 1.71 -25.04 -8.60
CA PRO A 96 2.30 -26.39 -8.62
C PRO A 96 2.53 -26.96 -10.03
N SER A 97 1.90 -26.42 -11.06
CA SER A 97 2.13 -26.79 -12.46
C SER A 97 3.29 -26.02 -13.11
N GLY A 98 3.90 -25.08 -12.38
CA GLY A 98 4.99 -24.23 -12.82
C GLY A 98 4.54 -22.98 -13.59
N MET A 99 3.23 -22.71 -13.64
CA MET A 99 2.66 -21.57 -14.34
C MET A 99 2.69 -20.32 -13.47
N GLU A 100 3.00 -19.17 -14.08
CA GLU A 100 3.03 -17.88 -13.38
C GLU A 100 1.65 -17.45 -12.91
N ILE A 101 1.59 -16.93 -11.68
CA ILE A 101 0.35 -16.49 -11.05
C ILE A 101 0.18 -14.99 -11.21
N ASN A 102 -0.95 -14.56 -11.81
CA ASN A 102 -1.31 -13.15 -11.91
C ASN A 102 -1.88 -12.63 -10.57
N ALA A 103 -0.98 -12.22 -9.67
CA ALA A 103 -1.34 -11.72 -8.35
C ALA A 103 -2.20 -10.44 -8.38
N LEU A 104 -1.99 -9.58 -9.38
CA LEU A 104 -2.73 -8.33 -9.57
C LEU A 104 -4.20 -8.63 -9.92
N GLU A 105 -4.43 -9.49 -10.92
CA GLU A 105 -5.79 -9.87 -11.32
C GLU A 105 -6.52 -10.56 -10.15
N GLN A 106 -5.83 -11.39 -9.38
CA GLN A 106 -6.42 -12.02 -8.20
C GLN A 106 -6.84 -10.99 -7.14
N HIS A 107 -5.98 -10.00 -6.85
CA HIS A 107 -6.33 -8.91 -5.93
C HIS A 107 -7.54 -8.12 -6.42
N ILE A 108 -7.61 -7.82 -7.73
CA ILE A 108 -8.75 -7.13 -8.32
C ILE A 108 -10.03 -7.96 -8.19
N LYS A 109 -9.97 -9.27 -8.47
CA LYS A 109 -11.12 -10.18 -8.31
C LYS A 109 -11.60 -10.24 -6.87
N ASN A 110 -10.70 -10.34 -5.90
CA ASN A 110 -11.06 -10.31 -4.48
C ASN A 110 -11.73 -8.99 -4.15
N LEU A 111 -11.09 -7.85 -4.49
CA LEU A 111 -11.63 -6.52 -4.21
C LEU A 111 -13.05 -6.30 -4.75
N LEU A 112 -13.34 -6.81 -5.95
CA LEU A 112 -14.65 -6.70 -6.60
C LEU A 112 -15.67 -7.72 -6.11
N SER A 113 -15.25 -8.71 -5.33
CA SER A 113 -16.13 -9.72 -4.75
C SER A 113 -16.66 -9.26 -3.39
N PRO A 114 -17.98 -9.32 -3.15
CA PRO A 114 -18.53 -9.00 -1.84
C PRO A 114 -17.99 -9.93 -0.75
N SER A 115 -17.65 -9.37 0.41
CA SER A 115 -17.36 -10.18 1.58
C SER A 115 -18.59 -10.99 2.02
N THR A 116 -18.35 -12.20 2.51
CA THR A 116 -19.32 -13.09 3.11
C THR A 116 -18.77 -13.62 4.45
N PRO A 117 -19.59 -14.23 5.33
CA PRO A 117 -19.08 -14.85 6.55
C PRO A 117 -18.00 -15.92 6.33
N PHE A 118 -17.89 -16.46 5.11
CA PHE A 118 -16.91 -17.47 4.73
C PHE A 118 -15.76 -16.92 3.87
N PHE A 119 -15.89 -15.70 3.36
CA PHE A 119 -14.89 -15.09 2.47
C PHE A 119 -14.73 -13.61 2.78
N PHE A 120 -13.56 -13.23 3.26
CA PHE A 120 -13.20 -11.83 3.45
C PHE A 120 -12.45 -11.35 2.23
N ASN A 121 -13.01 -10.39 1.52
CA ASN A 121 -12.46 -9.90 0.25
C ASN A 121 -11.15 -9.11 0.37
N THR A 122 -10.74 -8.81 1.61
CA THR A 122 -9.44 -8.24 1.98
C THR A 122 -8.38 -9.30 2.29
N LEU A 123 -8.79 -10.57 2.39
CA LEU A 123 -7.90 -11.70 2.60
C LEU A 123 -7.79 -12.53 1.30
N TYR A 124 -6.82 -13.44 1.29
CA TYR A 124 -6.75 -14.45 0.24
C TYR A 124 -7.99 -15.35 0.28
N ASP A 125 -8.44 -15.82 -0.88
CA ASP A 125 -9.52 -16.80 -0.96
C ASP A 125 -9.01 -18.16 -0.45
N PRO A 126 -9.50 -18.66 0.70
CA PRO A 126 -9.02 -19.91 1.28
C PRO A 126 -9.58 -21.16 0.58
N TYR A 127 -10.53 -21.01 -0.36
CA TYR A 127 -11.22 -22.13 -1.02
C TYR A 127 -10.83 -22.32 -2.49
N ARG A 128 -9.83 -21.57 -2.98
CA ARG A 128 -9.27 -21.82 -4.30
C ARG A 128 -8.56 -23.17 -4.29
N ASP A 129 -8.80 -24.01 -5.30
CA ASP A 129 -8.26 -25.38 -5.47
C ASP A 129 -6.70 -25.49 -5.47
N LEU A 130 -5.98 -24.39 -5.17
CA LEU A 130 -4.53 -24.28 -5.24
C LEU A 130 -3.85 -24.02 -3.89
N GLN A 131 -4.53 -24.03 -2.74
CA GLN A 131 -3.85 -23.83 -1.44
C GLN A 131 -4.51 -24.59 -0.26
N PRO A 132 -3.73 -25.32 0.55
CA PRO A 132 -4.01 -25.50 1.98
C PRO A 132 -3.68 -24.22 2.74
N LEU A 133 -4.42 -23.95 3.83
CA LEU A 133 -4.29 -22.76 4.69
C LEU A 133 -2.83 -22.40 5.04
N GLY A 134 -2.39 -21.20 4.63
CA GLY A 134 -1.13 -20.62 5.07
C GLY A 134 -1.34 -19.19 5.59
N LEU A 135 -1.83 -19.05 6.83
CA LEU A 135 -1.51 -17.87 7.64
C LEU A 135 0.00 -17.89 7.82
N GLY A 136 0.67 -16.84 7.38
CA GLY A 136 2.11 -16.80 7.11
C GLY A 136 2.98 -17.65 8.05
N CYS A 137 3.67 -18.62 7.46
CA CYS A 137 5.00 -19.14 7.78
C CYS A 137 5.36 -20.07 6.62
N GLU A 138 6.60 -19.99 6.17
CA GLU A 138 7.20 -20.97 5.25
C GLU A 138 7.05 -22.38 5.87
N ASP A 139 6.94 -23.41 5.03
CA ASP A 139 6.87 -24.86 5.37
C ASP A 139 5.50 -25.56 5.29
N GLY A 140 4.63 -25.11 4.39
CA GLY A 140 3.51 -25.93 3.87
C GLY A 140 3.23 -25.56 2.43
N ASP A 141 2.72 -26.48 1.63
CA ASP A 141 2.50 -26.39 0.17
C ASP A 141 1.52 -25.28 -0.30
N GLY A 142 1.30 -24.23 0.49
CA GLY A 142 0.56 -23.01 0.14
C GLY A 142 1.43 -22.04 -0.66
N VAL A 143 1.20 -21.98 -1.97
CA VAL A 143 1.94 -21.07 -2.87
C VAL A 143 1.44 -19.64 -2.70
N SER A 144 2.11 -18.81 -1.91
CA SER A 144 1.83 -17.36 -1.85
C SER A 144 1.76 -16.75 -3.26
N TYR A 145 0.79 -15.85 -3.52
CA TYR A 145 0.62 -15.22 -4.85
C TYR A 145 1.85 -14.41 -5.30
N ILE A 146 2.68 -14.00 -4.34
CA ILE A 146 3.89 -13.23 -4.51
C ILE A 146 4.95 -13.86 -3.62
N TRP A 147 6.17 -14.00 -4.13
CA TRP A 147 7.34 -14.38 -3.34
C TRP A 147 8.16 -13.13 -3.02
N HIS A 148 8.68 -13.01 -1.79
CA HIS A 148 9.60 -11.94 -1.41
C HIS A 148 10.95 -12.53 -1.02
N SER A 149 12.05 -11.86 -1.40
CA SER A 149 13.42 -12.36 -1.14
C SER A 149 14.12 -11.73 0.07
N LYS A 150 13.52 -10.69 0.66
CA LYS A 150 14.16 -9.90 1.71
C LYS A 150 13.79 -10.39 3.10
N ALA A 151 14.63 -11.24 3.70
CA ALA A 151 14.55 -11.54 5.12
C ALA A 151 14.97 -10.30 5.93
N SER A 152 14.01 -9.65 6.61
CA SER A 152 14.33 -8.59 7.55
C SER A 152 14.94 -9.20 8.82
N ASN A 153 15.94 -8.55 9.42
CA ASN A 153 16.54 -9.07 10.64
C ASN A 153 15.59 -8.78 11.82
N PRO A 154 15.03 -9.81 12.48
CA PRO A 154 13.99 -9.62 13.49
C PRO A 154 14.49 -8.82 14.70
N PHE A 155 15.76 -8.98 15.08
CA PHE A 155 16.34 -8.24 16.22
C PHE A 155 16.62 -6.78 15.89
N VAL A 156 17.01 -6.48 14.65
CA VAL A 156 17.17 -5.10 14.19
C VAL A 156 15.81 -4.40 14.14
N ASN A 157 14.77 -5.08 13.64
CA ASN A 157 13.41 -4.53 13.61
C ASN A 157 12.89 -4.31 15.02
N LEU A 158 13.02 -5.30 15.92
CA LEU A 158 12.59 -5.17 17.31
C LEU A 158 13.28 -3.99 18.01
N LYS A 159 14.58 -3.77 17.73
CA LYS A 159 15.30 -2.61 18.27
C LYS A 159 14.83 -1.28 17.68
N LYS A 160 14.43 -1.25 16.41
CA LYS A 160 13.86 -0.04 15.77
C LYS A 160 12.45 0.26 16.28
N GLU A 161 11.66 -0.77 16.52
CA GLU A 161 10.24 -0.70 16.87
C GLU A 161 9.99 -0.78 18.39
N CYS A 162 11.05 -0.86 19.21
CA CYS A 162 10.93 -1.10 20.65
C CYS A 162 10.06 -0.07 21.37
N ASN A 163 10.13 1.19 20.96
CA ASN A 163 9.30 2.25 21.52
C ASN A 163 7.81 2.03 21.21
N GLY A 164 7.51 1.45 20.03
CA GLY A 164 6.16 1.10 19.63
C GLY A 164 5.48 0.14 20.61
N THR A 165 6.22 -0.82 21.18
CA THR A 165 5.69 -1.73 22.20
C THR A 165 5.23 -0.99 23.46
N TYR A 166 5.94 0.05 23.88
CA TYR A 166 5.53 0.88 25.02
C TYR A 166 4.35 1.80 24.69
N TRP A 167 4.30 2.29 23.45
CA TRP A 167 3.22 3.18 23.01
C TRP A 167 1.91 2.45 22.72
N GLN A 168 1.94 1.13 22.49
CA GLN A 168 0.77 0.36 22.05
C GLN A 168 -0.45 0.52 22.95
N GLU A 169 -0.29 0.43 24.27
CA GLU A 169 -1.41 0.55 25.21
C GLU A 169 -2.12 1.92 25.10
N GLU A 170 -1.35 2.99 24.96
CA GLU A 170 -1.85 4.35 24.78
C GLU A 170 -2.47 4.53 23.38
N ILE A 171 -1.84 4.00 22.34
CA ILE A 171 -2.32 4.08 20.95
C ILE A 171 -3.64 3.31 20.78
N ILE A 172 -3.74 2.10 21.32
CA ILE A 172 -4.93 1.26 21.24
C ILE A 172 -6.09 1.97 21.94
N SER A 173 -5.86 2.45 23.17
CA SER A 173 -6.86 3.21 23.93
C SER A 173 -7.28 4.50 23.22
N PHE A 174 -6.33 5.20 22.58
CA PHE A 174 -6.60 6.36 21.75
C PHE A 174 -7.53 6.02 20.58
N PHE A 175 -7.23 5.00 19.77
CA PHE A 175 -8.05 4.67 18.60
C PHE A 175 -9.43 4.11 18.99
N GLN A 176 -9.54 3.38 20.10
CA GLN A 176 -10.83 2.91 20.60
C GLN A 176 -11.73 4.05 21.09
N SER A 177 -11.15 5.15 21.57
CA SER A 177 -11.88 6.32 22.06
C SER A 177 -11.98 7.46 21.05
N ALA A 178 -11.27 7.38 19.93
CA ALA A 178 -11.26 8.41 18.90
C ALA A 178 -12.65 8.55 18.28
N ALA A 179 -13.20 9.76 18.37
CA ALA A 179 -14.46 10.11 17.76
C ALA A 179 -14.29 11.45 17.03
N LEU A 180 -14.81 11.53 15.82
CA LEU A 180 -14.79 12.75 15.02
C LEU A 180 -16.11 13.51 15.20
N PRO A 181 -16.07 14.84 15.38
CA PRO A 181 -17.28 15.67 15.42
C PRO A 181 -18.09 15.56 14.13
N LYS A 182 -19.42 15.75 14.22
CA LYS A 182 -20.32 15.64 13.05
C LYS A 182 -20.04 16.70 11.98
N GLU A 183 -19.41 17.80 12.38
CA GLU A 183 -19.01 18.90 11.52
C GLU A 183 -17.81 18.55 10.63
N CYS A 184 -17.08 17.47 10.97
CA CYS A 184 -16.03 16.88 10.14
C CYS A 184 -16.68 16.00 9.07
N ASP A 185 -17.20 16.64 8.03
CA ASP A 185 -17.92 16.03 6.92
C ASP A 185 -17.08 15.88 5.63
N THR A 186 -15.81 16.28 5.68
CA THR A 186 -14.84 16.12 4.58
C THR A 186 -13.60 15.39 5.06
N VAL A 187 -12.89 14.73 4.13
CA VAL A 187 -11.61 14.06 4.42
C VAL A 187 -10.62 15.04 5.06
N GLN A 188 -10.56 16.27 4.56
CA GLN A 188 -9.68 17.31 5.10
C GLN A 188 -9.99 17.62 6.57
N LYS A 189 -11.27 17.84 6.90
CA LYS A 189 -11.70 18.16 8.27
C LYS A 189 -11.44 16.97 9.20
N CYS A 190 -11.82 15.76 8.77
CA CYS A 190 -11.58 14.53 9.54
C CYS A 190 -10.09 14.33 9.84
N TYR A 191 -9.23 14.48 8.83
CA TYR A 191 -7.79 14.26 8.98
C TYR A 191 -7.12 15.34 9.85
N THR A 192 -7.54 16.60 9.70
CA THR A 192 -7.05 17.72 10.51
C THR A 192 -7.49 17.58 11.97
N GLU A 193 -8.74 17.19 12.21
CA GLU A 193 -9.23 16.93 13.57
C GLU A 193 -8.52 15.72 14.20
N LEU A 194 -8.28 14.66 13.43
CA LEU A 194 -7.49 13.53 13.92
C LEU A 194 -6.06 13.96 14.29
N ALA A 195 -5.41 14.80 13.48
CA ALA A 195 -4.08 15.33 13.77
C ALA A 195 -4.06 16.13 15.09
N LYS A 196 -5.09 16.95 15.32
CA LYS A 196 -5.27 17.66 16.59
C LYS A 196 -5.40 16.68 17.76
N GLN A 197 -6.25 15.66 17.64
CA GLN A 197 -6.41 14.66 18.70
C GLN A 197 -5.12 13.87 18.97
N VAL A 198 -4.36 13.52 17.92
CA VAL A 198 -3.03 12.88 18.05
C VAL A 198 -2.10 13.78 18.87
N ARG A 199 -2.01 15.07 18.54
CA ARG A 199 -1.17 16.02 19.29
C ARG A 199 -1.59 16.14 20.75
N GLU A 200 -2.88 16.32 21.00
CA GLU A 200 -3.41 16.56 22.36
C GLU A 200 -3.31 15.32 23.27
N LYS A 201 -3.61 14.13 22.73
CA LYS A 201 -3.70 12.90 23.49
C LYS A 201 -2.40 12.11 23.51
N LEU A 202 -1.71 11.99 22.37
CA LEU A 202 -0.49 11.20 22.23
C LEU A 202 0.80 12.03 22.30
N GLY A 203 0.73 13.36 22.11
CA GLY A 203 1.91 14.23 22.17
C GLY A 203 2.66 14.26 23.51
N LYS A 204 2.01 13.78 24.59
CA LYS A 204 2.63 13.60 25.92
C LYS A 204 3.36 12.27 26.08
N VAL A 205 3.05 11.28 25.22
CA VAL A 205 3.65 9.94 25.26
C VAL A 205 5.06 10.00 24.70
N ASP A 206 5.23 10.65 23.54
CA ASP A 206 6.52 10.87 22.91
C ASP A 206 6.44 12.07 21.94
N ASP A 207 7.55 12.79 21.77
CA ASP A 207 7.62 13.92 20.85
C ASP A 207 7.40 13.52 19.38
N TYR A 208 7.61 12.25 19.04
CA TYR A 208 7.22 11.67 17.76
C TYR A 208 5.78 12.01 17.38
N PHE A 209 4.82 11.96 18.31
CA PHE A 209 3.42 12.23 18.00
C PHE A 209 3.15 13.71 17.72
N ASN A 210 3.92 14.63 18.31
CA ASN A 210 3.84 16.05 17.97
C ASN A 210 4.29 16.27 16.51
N ARG A 211 5.42 15.65 16.13
CA ARG A 211 5.95 15.69 14.76
C ARG A 211 5.02 14.99 13.77
N LEU A 212 4.41 13.88 14.17
CA LEU A 212 3.42 13.15 13.36
C LEU A 212 2.21 14.04 13.08
N ALA A 213 1.66 14.71 14.10
CA ALA A 213 0.55 15.64 13.91
C ALA A 213 0.91 16.81 12.96
N ASP A 214 2.14 17.35 13.04
CA ASP A 214 2.61 18.38 12.10
C ASP A 214 2.72 17.83 10.68
N ALA A 215 3.22 16.60 10.53
CA ALA A 215 3.31 15.92 9.24
C ALA A 215 1.93 15.61 8.66
N MET A 216 0.94 15.25 9.48
CA MET A 216 -0.45 15.03 9.05
C MET A 216 -1.08 16.31 8.50
N VAL A 217 -0.88 17.45 9.17
CA VAL A 217 -1.38 18.75 8.66
C VAL A 217 -0.66 19.11 7.36
N THR A 218 0.67 18.99 7.32
CA THR A 218 1.47 19.24 6.11
C THR A 218 1.04 18.36 4.94
N TRP A 219 0.69 17.10 5.23
CA TRP A 219 0.20 16.14 4.24
C TRP A 219 -1.11 16.59 3.60
N ILE A 220 -2.10 16.99 4.40
CA ILE A 220 -3.41 17.37 3.85
C ILE A 220 -3.33 18.67 3.06
N GLU A 221 -2.50 19.62 3.49
CA GLU A 221 -2.21 20.84 2.73
C GLU A 221 -1.57 20.54 1.38
N ALA A 222 -0.56 19.66 1.36
CA ALA A 222 0.08 19.22 0.12
C ALA A 222 -0.91 18.51 -0.81
N TRP A 223 -1.78 17.67 -0.25
CA TRP A 223 -2.83 17.00 -1.00
C TRP A 223 -3.80 18.02 -1.59
N ASP A 224 -4.28 18.99 -0.81
CA ASP A 224 -5.18 20.02 -1.31
C ASP A 224 -4.55 20.86 -2.42
N GLU A 225 -3.29 21.27 -2.31
CA GLU A 225 -2.60 22.01 -3.39
C GLU A 225 -2.49 21.19 -4.68
N LEU A 226 -2.12 19.92 -4.56
CA LEU A 226 -2.06 19.00 -5.69
C LEU A 226 -3.42 18.72 -6.30
N ASN A 227 -4.52 18.90 -5.56
CA ASN A 227 -5.89 18.68 -6.01
C ASN A 227 -6.60 19.97 -6.45
N ALA A 228 -6.22 21.13 -5.93
CA ALA A 228 -6.79 22.44 -6.25
C ALA A 228 -6.42 22.86 -7.68
N SER A 229 -5.18 22.59 -8.10
CA SER A 229 -4.70 22.79 -9.48
C SER A 229 -5.49 21.99 -10.54
N ARG A 230 -6.30 21.01 -10.12
CA ARG A 230 -7.20 20.26 -11.02
C ARG A 230 -8.60 20.82 -11.16
N LYS A 231 -9.07 21.65 -10.24
CA LYS A 231 -10.40 22.27 -10.38
C LYS A 231 -10.39 23.40 -11.43
N SER A 232 -9.20 23.88 -11.78
CA SER A 232 -8.94 24.94 -12.76
C SER A 232 -8.51 24.44 -14.14
N ALA A 233 -8.49 23.12 -14.38
CA ALA A 233 -8.04 22.49 -15.62
C ALA A 233 -9.16 21.67 -16.27
#